data_AF-A0A438H3W4-F1
#
_entry.id   AF-A0A438H3W4-F1
#
_cell.length_a   1.000
_cell.length_b   1.000
_cell.length_c   1.000
_cell.angle_alpha   90.00
_cell.angle_beta   90.00
_cell.angle_gamma   90.00
#
_symmetry.space_group_name_H-M   'P 1'
#
loop_
_entity.id
_entity.type
_entity.pdbx_description
1 polymer ?
#
loop_
_entity_poly.entity_id
_entity_poly.type
_entity_poly.pdbx_seq_one_letter_code
_entity_poly.pdbx_strand_id
1 'polypeptide(L)' 'MERARYNCARVHGFRLALREDRPSDLTSASTAEQRSTMEKWERSNHMSLMIMKHSIPEAIRGAILEETQAKAFLD' A
#
# COMPACT_ATOMS: atom_id res chain seq x y z
N MET A 1 -14.31 12.66 -23.11
CA MET A 1 -12.92 12.18 -23.29
C MET A 1 -12.01 12.95 -22.34
N GLU A 2 -11.85 12.49 -21.10
CA GLU A 2 -11.04 13.19 -20.09
C GLU A 2 -9.86 12.29 -19.69
N ARG A 3 -8.91 12.18 -20.63
CA ARG A 3 -7.71 11.33 -20.53
C ARG A 3 -6.52 12.12 -19.99
N ALA A 4 -6.78 13.02 -19.04
CA ALA A 4 -5.84 14.08 -18.69
C ALA A 4 -5.68 14.33 -17.18
N ARG A 5 -5.67 13.30 -16.32
CA ARG A 5 -5.29 13.50 -14.89
C ARG A 5 -4.53 12.34 -14.23
N TYR A 6 -3.96 11.40 -14.99
CA TYR A 6 -2.97 10.47 -14.44
C TYR A 6 -1.59 10.97 -14.84
N ASN A 7 -1.17 12.09 -14.25
CA ASN A 7 0.19 12.59 -14.36
C ASN A 7 1.14 11.50 -13.85
N CYS A 8 1.79 10.87 -14.82
CA CYS A 8 2.75 9.78 -14.74
C CYS A 8 4.08 10.25 -14.12
N ALA A 9 4.03 10.81 -12.91
CA ALA A 9 5.22 11.30 -12.19
C ALA A 9 5.37 10.69 -10.79
N ARG A 10 4.56 9.69 -10.40
CA ARG A 10 4.71 9.03 -9.09
C ARG A 10 4.22 7.58 -9.07
N VAL A 11 4.51 6.82 -10.13
CA VAL A 11 4.25 5.35 -10.15
C VAL A 11 5.26 4.58 -9.28
N HIS A 12 6.34 5.23 -8.82
CA HIS A 12 7.34 4.61 -7.94
C HIS A 12 6.88 4.35 -6.50
N GLY A 13 5.79 4.96 -6.02
CA GLY A 13 5.39 4.87 -4.62
C GLY A 13 4.36 3.78 -4.30
N PHE A 14 3.68 3.20 -5.29
CA PHE A 14 2.56 2.30 -5.00
C PHE A 14 3.00 0.90 -4.54
N ARG A 15 4.11 0.40 -5.07
CA ARG A 15 4.62 -0.95 -4.77
C ARG A 15 5.68 -0.97 -3.66
N LEU A 16 5.87 0.13 -2.93
CA LEU A 16 6.86 0.20 -1.86
C LEU A 16 6.57 -0.86 -0.81
N ALA A 17 5.32 -0.93 -0.34
CA ALA A 17 4.86 -1.92 0.63
C ALA A 17 4.80 -3.36 0.11
N LEU A 18 4.96 -3.57 -1.21
CA LEU A 18 5.05 -4.90 -1.81
C LEU A 18 6.50 -5.38 -1.94
N ARG A 19 7.48 -4.46 -1.90
CA ARG A 19 8.91 -4.76 -2.05
C ARG A 19 9.66 -4.72 -0.74
N GLU A 20 9.29 -3.79 0.13
CA GLU A 20 9.91 -3.56 1.43
C GLU A 20 9.02 -4.12 2.54
N ASP A 21 9.65 -4.76 3.52
CA ASP A 21 8.96 -5.19 4.73
C ASP A 21 8.47 -3.98 5.55
N ARG A 22 7.47 -4.21 6.40
CA ARG A 22 6.93 -3.16 7.27
C ARG A 22 8.07 -2.53 8.08
N PRO A 23 8.26 -1.19 7.99
CA PRO A 23 9.21 -0.48 8.84
C PRO A 23 8.88 -0.70 10.31
N SER A 24 9.89 -0.66 11.19
CA SER A 24 9.66 -0.75 12.63
C SER A 24 8.74 0.37 13.12
N ASP A 25 7.91 0.06 14.11
CA ASP A 25 6.98 1.03 14.68
C ASP A 25 7.70 2.28 15.17
N LEU A 26 7.12 3.44 14.84
CA LEU A 26 7.67 4.72 15.23
C LEU A 26 7.59 4.87 16.75
N THR A 27 8.75 5.02 17.39
CA THR A 27 8.83 5.38 18.82
C THR A 27 8.83 6.91 18.96
N SER A 28 8.59 7.46 20.16
CA SER A 28 8.66 8.92 20.42
C SER A 28 10.00 9.56 20.01
N ALA A 29 11.09 8.78 20.00
CA ALA A 29 12.43 9.19 19.55
C ALA A 29 12.65 9.12 18.02
N SER A 30 11.64 8.74 17.24
CA SER A 30 11.74 8.61 15.78
C SER A 30 12.06 9.95 15.10
N THR A 31 12.99 9.91 14.15
CA THR A 31 13.38 11.08 13.35
C THR A 31 12.29 11.44 12.34
N ALA A 32 12.28 12.68 11.87
CA ALA A 32 11.35 13.15 10.84
C ALA A 32 11.43 12.30 9.55
N GLU A 33 12.63 11.83 9.20
CA GLU A 33 12.85 10.95 8.05
C GLU A 33 12.22 9.57 8.26
N GLN A 34 12.38 8.96 9.45
CA GLN A 34 11.72 7.69 9.77
C GLN A 34 10.20 7.80 9.70
N ARG A 35 9.63 8.91 10.21
CA ARG A 35 8.19 9.18 10.14
C ARG A 35 7.72 9.33 8.69
N SER A 36 8.46 10.07 7.88
CA SER A 36 8.14 10.23 6.45
C SER A 36 8.19 8.90 5.68
N THR A 37 9.15 8.04 6.02
CA THR A 37 9.28 6.71 5.43
C THR A 37 8.11 5.81 5.81
N MET A 38 7.72 5.78 7.09
CA MET A 38 6.54 5.02 7.55
C MET A 38 5.27 5.50 6.85
N GLU A 39 5.02 6.81 6.77
CA GLU A 39 3.84 7.36 6.11
C GLU A 39 3.77 6.99 4.61
N LYS A 40 4.91 7.04 3.91
CA LYS A 40 5.00 6.61 2.51
C LYS A 40 4.70 5.12 2.36
N TRP A 41 5.21 4.29 3.27
CA TRP A 41 4.96 2.86 3.28
C TRP A 41 3.49 2.54 3.56
N GLU A 42 2.88 3.16 4.57
CA GLU A 42 1.46 2.98 4.91
C GLU A 42 0.55 3.38 3.75
N ARG A 43 0.84 4.51 3.12
CA ARG A 43 0.08 4.97 1.95
C ARG A 43 0.19 3.99 0.78
N SER A 44 1.39 3.48 0.52
CA SER A 44 1.64 2.46 -0.49
C SER A 44 0.88 1.17 -0.19
N ASN A 45 0.90 0.73 1.07
CA ASN A 45 0.23 -0.46 1.56
C ASN A 45 -1.29 -0.36 1.39
N HIS A 46 -1.89 0.74 1.85
CA HIS A 46 -3.32 0.96 1.77
C HIS A 46 -3.80 1.03 0.31
N MET A 47 -3.08 1.78 -0.54
CA MET A 47 -3.41 1.82 -1.97
C MET A 47 -3.32 0.42 -2.60
N SER A 48 -2.27 -0.35 -2.27
CA SER A 48 -2.08 -1.71 -2.76
C SER A 48 -3.23 -2.63 -2.41
N LEU A 49 -3.64 -2.64 -1.14
CA LEU A 49 -4.79 -3.41 -0.68
C LEU A 49 -6.07 -3.00 -1.41
N MET A 50 -6.33 -1.70 -1.58
CA MET A 50 -7.51 -1.23 -2.30
C MET A 50 -7.56 -1.78 -3.73
N ILE A 51 -6.45 -1.72 -4.48
CA ILE A 51 -6.41 -2.24 -5.86
C ILE A 51 -6.58 -3.75 -5.87
N MET A 52 -5.89 -4.48 -4.98
CA MET A 52 -5.98 -5.94 -4.92
C MET A 52 -7.40 -6.39 -4.57
N LYS A 53 -8.01 -5.83 -3.52
CA LYS A 53 -9.40 -6.12 -3.13
C LYS A 53 -10.40 -5.78 -4.24
N HIS A 54 -10.21 -4.66 -4.94
CA HIS A 54 -11.07 -4.29 -6.07
C HIS A 54 -10.89 -5.19 -7.30
N SER A 55 -9.68 -5.70 -7.52
CA SER A 55 -9.38 -6.63 -8.63
C SER A 55 -9.98 -8.02 -8.42
N ILE A 56 -10.38 -8.36 -7.20
CA ILE A 56 -10.93 -9.68 -6.89
C ILE A 56 -12.42 -9.73 -7.22
N PRO A 57 -12.83 -10.75 -7.99
CA PRO A 57 -14.24 -11.02 -8.27
C PRO A 57 -15.06 -11.17 -6.99
N GLU A 58 -16.25 -10.56 -6.99
CA GLU A 58 -17.17 -10.55 -5.86
C GLU A 58 -17.51 -11.95 -5.33
N ALA A 59 -17.57 -12.94 -6.24
CA ALA A 59 -17.80 -14.35 -5.91
C ALA A 59 -16.77 -14.98 -4.96
N ILE A 60 -15.57 -14.39 -4.85
CA ILE A 60 -14.45 -14.92 -4.03
C ILE A 60 -14.16 -13.99 -2.83
N ARG A 61 -14.77 -12.80 -2.77
CA ARG A 61 -14.50 -11.80 -1.71
C ARG A 61 -14.80 -12.29 -0.30
N GLY A 62 -15.84 -13.12 -0.12
CA GLY A 62 -16.19 -13.67 1.20
C GLY A 62 -15.19 -14.68 1.75
N ALA A 63 -14.30 -15.22 0.92
CA ALA A 63 -13.28 -16.20 1.32
C ALA A 63 -11.93 -15.53 1.66
N ILE A 64 -11.79 -14.23 1.44
CA ILE A 64 -10.54 -13.51 1.62
C ILE A 64 -10.45 -12.95 3.04
N LEU A 65 -9.36 -13.29 3.72
CA LEU A 65 -9.03 -12.75 5.04
C LEU A 65 -8.75 -11.25 4.93
N GLU A 66 -9.22 -10.48 5.91
CA GLU A 66 -8.96 -9.04 6.02
C GLU A 66 -7.49 -8.80 6.39
N GLU A 67 -6.61 -8.87 5.39
CA GLU A 67 -5.19 -8.60 5.60
C GLU A 67 -4.88 -7.11 5.69
N THR A 68 -4.05 -6.77 6.66
CA THR A 68 -3.60 -5.40 6.91
C THR A 68 -2.33 -5.04 6.14
N GLN A 69 -1.67 -6.04 5.55
CA GLN A 69 -0.45 -5.87 4.77
C GLN A 69 -0.65 -6.36 3.34
N ALA A 70 -0.33 -5.50 2.37
CA ALA A 70 -0.41 -5.78 0.96
C ALA A 70 0.54 -6.91 0.53
N LYS A 71 1.70 -7.03 1.17
CA LYS A 71 2.65 -8.13 0.92
C LYS A 71 2.08 -9.47 1.39
N ALA A 72 1.55 -9.52 2.62
CA ALA A 72 0.90 -10.72 3.16
C ALA A 72 -0.35 -11.14 2.36
N PHE A 73 -1.02 -10.18 1.70
CA PHE A 73 -2.13 -10.48 0.79
C PHE A 73 -1.71 -11.30 -0.45
N LEU A 74 -0.42 -11.23 -0.84
CA LEU A 74 0.13 -11.91 -2.01
C LEU A 74 0.89 -13.20 -1.67
N ASP A 75 1.25 -13.41 -0.41
CA ASP A 75 1.99 -14.57 0.08
C ASP A 75 1.05 -15.77 0.32
#